data_AF-A0AAN8CD13-F1
#
_entry.id   AF-A0AAN8CD13-F1
#
_cell.length_a   1.000
_cell.length_b   1.000
_cell.length_c   1.000
_cell.angle_alpha   90.00
_cell.angle_beta   90.00
_cell.angle_gamma   90.00
#
_symmetry.space_group_name_H-M   'P 1'
#
loop_
_entity.id
_entity.type
_entity.pdbx_description
1 polymer ?
#
loop_
_entity_poly.entity_id
_entity_poly.type
_entity_poly.pdbx_seq_one_letter_code
_entity_poly.pdbx_strand_id
1 'polypeptide(L)'
;MALIRLLTTSPDTPHFRPTPLHVHVLKVEDQPRVVTWECNENMARAATIKQNRVAVISDGHSVARVTLYEEFSSKMVEGEAYIIRGATY
;
A
#
# COMPACT_ATOMS: atom_id res chain seq x y z
N MET A 1 -9.69 14.53 1.94
CA MET A 1 -10.89 13.65 1.87
C MET A 1 -10.99 12.90 0.55
N ALA A 2 -10.26 13.32 -0.49
CA ALA A 2 -10.24 12.61 -1.77
C ALA A 2 -9.53 11.26 -1.64
N LEU A 3 -8.47 11.18 -0.82
CA LEU A 3 -7.75 9.94 -0.54
C LEU A 3 -8.65 8.89 0.13
N ILE A 4 -9.27 9.24 1.26
CA ILE A 4 -10.18 8.32 1.97
C ILE A 4 -11.36 7.92 1.09
N ARG A 5 -11.96 8.86 0.36
CA ARG A 5 -13.06 8.55 -0.56
C ARG A 5 -12.62 7.58 -1.65
N LEU A 6 -11.43 7.78 -2.23
CA LEU A 6 -10.88 6.88 -3.22
C LEU A 6 -10.60 5.48 -2.62
N LEU A 7 -10.16 5.40 -1.37
CA LEU A 7 -9.95 4.14 -0.61
C LEU A 7 -11.23 3.39 -0.27
N THR A 8 -12.33 4.09 -0.02
CA THR A 8 -13.56 3.49 0.52
C THR A 8 -14.68 3.32 -0.51
N THR A 9 -14.61 4.03 -1.63
CA THR A 9 -15.67 4.00 -2.64
C THR A 9 -15.29 3.01 -3.74
N SER A 10 -16.03 1.90 -3.85
CA SER A 10 -16.00 1.02 -5.01
C SER A 10 -17.23 1.31 -5.88
N PRO A 11 -17.11 2.12 -6.94
CA PRO A 11 -18.19 2.33 -7.87
C PRO A 11 -18.25 1.20 -8.89
N ASP A 12 -19.32 0.40 -8.82
CA ASP A 12 -19.67 -0.72 -9.73
C ASP A 12 -20.00 -0.31 -11.18
N THR A 13 -19.55 0.89 -11.61
CA THR A 13 -19.87 1.39 -12.95
C THR A 13 -18.72 1.16 -13.93
N PRO A 14 -18.99 0.61 -15.13
CA PRO A 14 -17.95 0.21 -16.09
C PRO A 14 -17.12 1.37 -16.68
N HIS A 15 -17.49 2.62 -16.38
CA HIS A 15 -16.81 3.82 -16.84
C HIS A 15 -16.17 4.64 -15.72
N PHE A 16 -16.12 4.12 -14.49
CA PHE A 16 -15.49 4.86 -13.41
C PHE A 16 -13.98 4.99 -13.65
N ARG A 17 -13.53 6.24 -13.80
CA ARG A 17 -12.12 6.60 -13.84
C ARG A 17 -11.85 7.51 -12.65
N PRO A 18 -11.21 7.01 -11.58
CA PRO A 18 -10.87 7.86 -10.45
C PRO A 18 -9.94 8.99 -10.92
N THR A 19 -10.22 10.20 -10.47
CA THR A 19 -9.37 11.35 -10.77
C THR A 19 -7.97 11.12 -10.21
N PRO A 20 -6.91 11.52 -10.93
CA PRO A 20 -5.55 11.44 -10.42
C PRO A 20 -5.44 12.12 -9.05
N LEU A 21 -4.80 11.44 -8.10
CA LEU A 21 -4.67 11.93 -6.74
C LEU A 21 -3.23 12.31 -6.45
N HIS A 22 -3.01 13.55 -6.04
CA HIS A 22 -1.71 14.01 -5.55
C HIS A 22 -1.54 13.57 -4.10
N VAL A 23 -0.43 12.90 -3.81
CA VAL A 23 -0.12 12.41 -2.46
C VAL A 23 1.34 12.68 -2.11
N HIS A 24 1.58 12.92 -0.83
CA HIS A 24 2.92 12.99 -0.25
C HIS A 24 3.20 11.72 0.54
N VAL A 25 4.39 11.16 0.38
CA VAL A 25 4.85 10.03 1.17
C VAL A 25 5.43 10.55 2.47
N LEU A 26 4.76 10.25 3.58
CA LEU A 26 5.16 10.69 4.92
C LEU A 26 6.19 9.74 5.54
N LYS A 27 6.05 8.44 5.28
CA LYS A 27 6.92 7.40 5.83
C LYS A 27 6.95 6.19 4.92
N VAL A 28 8.11 5.55 4.79
CA VAL A 28 8.23 4.22 4.18
C VAL A 28 8.94 3.28 5.13
N GLU A 29 8.41 2.07 5.30
CA GLU A 29 8.95 1.04 6.19
C GLU A 29 8.85 -0.35 5.55
N ASP A 30 9.88 -1.16 5.75
CA ASP A 30 9.86 -2.56 5.31
C ASP A 30 9.19 -3.41 6.40
N GLN A 31 8.06 -4.03 6.04
CA GLN A 31 7.29 -4.88 6.93
C GLN A 31 7.37 -6.35 6.48
N PRO A 32 8.24 -7.17 7.10
CA PRO A 32 8.30 -8.58 6.81
C PRO A 32 6.99 -9.24 7.26
N ARG A 33 6.36 -9.96 6.34
CA ARG A 33 5.15 -10.74 6.59
C ARG A 33 5.43 -12.22 6.35
N VAL A 34 5.24 -13.04 7.37
CA VAL A 34 5.27 -14.49 7.22
C VAL A 34 4.07 -14.92 6.39
N VAL A 35 4.32 -15.57 5.26
CA VAL A 35 3.30 -16.07 4.33
C VAL A 35 2.91 -17.49 4.68
N THR A 36 3.89 -18.31 5.07
CA THR A 36 3.69 -19.71 5.43
C THR A 36 4.53 -20.08 6.63
N TRP A 37 3.99 -20.96 7.46
CA TRP A 37 4.65 -21.54 8.61
C TRP A 37 4.91 -23.02 8.34
N GLU A 38 6.11 -23.48 8.67
CA GLU A 38 6.46 -24.88 8.78
C GLU A 38 6.33 -25.25 10.25
N CYS A 39 5.41 -26.17 10.55
CA CYS A 39 5.16 -26.63 11.91
C CYS A 39 5.58 -28.10 12.01
N ASN A 40 6.52 -28.39 12.92
CA ASN A 40 6.87 -29.74 13.34
C ASN A 40 6.47 -29.94 14.81
N GLU A 41 6.49 -31.18 15.29
CA GLU A 41 5.88 -31.62 16.56
C GLU A 41 6.18 -30.75 17.79
N ASN A 42 7.30 -30.02 17.82
CA ASN A 42 7.67 -29.11 18.91
C ASN A 42 8.10 -27.69 18.47
N MET A 43 7.97 -27.31 17.19
CA MET A 43 8.45 -26.00 16.72
C MET A 43 7.70 -25.48 15.50
N ALA A 44 7.34 -24.20 15.52
CA ALA A 44 6.87 -23.47 14.36
C ALA A 44 7.99 -22.54 13.84
N ARG A 45 8.34 -22.68 12.55
CA ARG A 45 9.31 -21.84 11.86
C ARG A 45 8.63 -21.15 10.68
N ALA A 46 8.98 -19.90 10.41
CA ALA A 46 8.54 -19.22 9.20
C ALA A 46 9.18 -19.90 7.97
N ALA A 47 8.37 -20.51 7.11
CA ALA A 47 8.83 -21.19 5.90
C ALA A 47 9.08 -20.20 4.76
N THR A 48 8.16 -19.25 4.57
CA THR A 48 8.29 -18.19 3.58
C THR A 48 7.98 -16.83 4.22
N ILE A 49 8.91 -15.89 4.07
CA ILE A 49 8.75 -14.50 4.52
C ILE A 49 8.74 -13.62 3.27
N LYS A 50 7.67 -12.83 3.10
CA LYS A 50 7.60 -11.80 2.07
C LYS A 50 7.97 -10.45 2.68
N GLN A 51 8.91 -9.74 2.07
CA GLN A 51 9.23 -8.37 2.45
C GLN A 51 8.27 -7.42 1.72
N ASN A 52 7.15 -7.11 2.35
CA ASN A 52 6.28 -6.06 1.84
C ASN A 52 6.82 -4.73 2.30
N ARG A 53 6.82 -3.72 1.43
CA ARG A 53 7.12 -2.35 1.82
C ARG A 53 5.81 -1.63 2.05
N VAL A 54 5.70 -0.86 3.12
CA VAL A 54 4.49 -0.12 3.48
C VAL A 54 4.81 1.35 3.48
N ALA A 55 3.93 2.16 2.90
CA ALA A 55 4.05 3.60 2.90
C ALA A 55 2.84 4.24 3.57
N VAL A 56 3.10 5.32 4.29
CA VAL A 56 2.08 6.23 4.79
C VAL A 56 2.02 7.40 3.83
N ILE A 57 0.85 7.63 3.23
CA ILE A 57 0.63 8.69 2.25
C ILE A 57 -0.42 9.69 2.74
N SER A 58 -0.34 10.94 2.28
CA SER A 58 -1.28 12.00 2.64
C SER A 58 -1.68 12.85 1.43
N ASP A 59 -2.96 13.20 1.34
CA ASP A 59 -3.48 14.21 0.39
C ASP A 59 -3.48 15.64 0.97
N GLY A 60 -2.80 15.86 2.10
CA GLY A 60 -2.81 17.12 2.84
C GLY A 60 -4.03 17.31 3.77
N HIS A 61 -5.04 16.45 3.66
CA HIS A 61 -6.24 16.49 4.49
C HIS A 61 -6.52 15.18 5.23
N SER A 62 -6.01 14.07 4.71
CA SER A 62 -6.21 12.72 5.23
C SER A 62 -4.96 11.90 5.01
N VAL A 63 -4.73 10.94 5.91
CA VAL A 63 -3.59 10.04 5.90
C VAL A 63 -4.08 8.62 5.67
N ALA A 64 -3.38 7.86 4.84
CA ALA A 64 -3.68 6.45 4.59
C ALA A 64 -2.42 5.60 4.56
N ARG A 65 -2.58 4.34 4.96
CA ARG A 65 -1.53 3.33 4.85
C ARG A 65 -1.74 2.53 3.58
N VAL A 66 -0.71 2.43 2.75
CA VAL A 66 -0.71 1.64 1.51
C VAL A 66 0.41 0.60 1.53
N THR A 67 0.13 -0.57 0.99
CA THR A 67 1.14 -1.61 0.76
C THR A 67 1.73 -1.40 -0.62
N LEU A 68 3.05 -1.31 -0.70
CA LEU A 68 3.80 -1.24 -1.94
C LEU A 68 4.17 -2.65 -2.39
N TYR A 69 3.71 -3.02 -3.58
CA TYR A 69 4.17 -4.22 -4.25
C TYR A 69 5.62 -4.06 -4.71
N GLU A 70 6.33 -5.17 -4.86
CA GLU A 70 7.78 -5.21 -5.13
C GLU A 70 8.19 -4.30 -6.30
N GLU A 71 7.40 -4.25 -7.37
CA GLU A 71 7.64 -3.42 -8.55
C GLU A 71 7.62 -1.90 -8.32
N PHE A 72 7.00 -1.44 -7.22
CA PHE A 72 6.91 -0.04 -6.81
C PHE A 72 7.72 0.27 -5.55
N SER A 73 8.23 -0.77 -4.89
CA SER A 73 8.96 -0.64 -3.63
C SER A 73 10.15 0.31 -3.74
N SER A 74 10.90 0.28 -4.83
CA SER A 74 12.07 1.14 -5.06
C SER A 74 11.72 2.53 -5.60
N LYS A 75 10.47 2.77 -6.02
CA LYS A 75 10.05 4.01 -6.68
C LYS A 75 9.46 5.04 -5.72
N MET A 76 8.96 4.60 -4.56
CA MET A 76 8.46 5.50 -3.52
C MET A 76 9.56 5.83 -2.50
N VAL A 77 9.78 7.13 -2.33
CA VAL A 77 10.77 7.72 -1.43
C VAL A 77 10.04 8.58 -0.40
N GLU A 78 10.49 8.50 0.85
CA GLU A 78 9.95 9.31 1.95
C GLU A 78 10.21 10.80 1.70
N GLY A 79 9.20 11.64 1.96
CA GLY A 79 9.24 13.08 1.72
C GLY A 79 8.83 13.51 0.31
N GLU A 80 8.78 12.58 -0.65
CA GLU A 80 8.46 12.89 -2.04
C GLU A 80 6.96 12.91 -2.34
N ALA A 81 6.61 13.59 -3.43
CA ALA A 81 5.24 13.73 -3.92
C ALA A 81 4.99 12.89 -5.17
N TYR A 82 3.83 12.22 -5.22
CA TYR A 82 3.45 11.34 -6.32
C TYR A 82 2.01 11.60 -6.78
N ILE A 83 1.72 11.18 -8.01
CA ILE A 83 0.37 11.19 -8.56
C ILE A 83 -0.08 9.74 -8.73
N ILE A 84 -1.08 9.33 -7.96
CA ILE A 84 -1.72 8.03 -8.09
C ILE A 84 -2.76 8.12 -9.22
N ARG A 85 -2.68 7.20 -10.18
CA ARG A 85 -3.62 7.08 -11.31
C ARG A 85 -4.17 5.67 -11.36
N GLY A 86 -5.46 5.54 -11.70
CA GLY A 86 -6.08 4.22 -11.92
C GLY A 86 -6.10 3.33 -10.67
N ALA A 87 -6.18 3.92 -9.47
CA ALA A 87 -6.31 3.16 -8.24
C ALA A 87 -7.59 2.30 -8.30
N THR A 88 -7.40 0.99 -8.36
CA THR A 88 -8.43 -0.03 -8.17
C THR A 88 -8.23 -0.63 -6.79
N TYR A 89 -9.27 -0.62 -5.96
CA TYR A 89 -9.29 -1.30 -4.66
C TYR A 89 -9.86 -2.71 -4.78
#